data_AF-B8B456-F1
#
_entry.id   AF-B8B456-F1
#
_cell.length_a   1.000
_cell.length_b   1.000
_cell.length_c   1.000
_cell.angle_alpha   90.00
_cell.angle_beta   90.00
_cell.angle_gamma   90.00
#
_symmetry.space_group_name_H-M   'P 1'
#
loop_
_entity.id
_entity.type
_entity.pdbx_description
1 polymer ?
#
loop_
_entity_poly.entity_id
_entity_poly.type
_entity_poly.pdbx_seq_one_letter_code
_entity_poly.pdbx_strand_id
1 'polypeptide(L)'
;MLFPLVEQLVNEKAYKVTGMLLELDKTEVLNLVESPDTLRDKVAEAMKVLELEATATAAAAAAASGSGDGDAAAPSSSSAA
;
A
#
# COMPACT_ATOMS: atom_id res chain seq x y z
N MET A 1 -3.36 -6.36 -21.69
CA MET A 1 -3.13 -5.24 -22.64
C MET A 1 -3.16 -3.86 -21.96
N LEU A 2 -3.71 -3.69 -20.75
CA LEU A 2 -3.73 -2.39 -20.04
C LEU A 2 -2.39 -2.00 -19.38
N PHE A 3 -1.67 -3.00 -18.86
CA PHE A 3 -0.44 -2.81 -18.07
C PHE A 3 0.64 -1.93 -18.74
N PRO A 4 0.97 -2.09 -20.03
CA PRO A 4 2.01 -1.26 -20.67
C PRO A 4 1.65 0.22 -20.73
N LEU A 5 0.36 0.57 -20.82
CA LEU A 5 -0.08 1.97 -20.81
C LEU A 5 0.10 2.57 -19.41
N VAL A 6 -0.29 1.84 -18.38
CA VAL A 6 -0.16 2.29 -16.98
C VAL A 6 1.31 2.35 -16.56
N GLU A 7 2.13 1.40 -16.99
CA GLU A 7 3.57 1.33 -16.71
C GLU A 7 4.32 2.58 -17.17
N GLN A 8 3.99 3.10 -18.34
CA GLN A 8 4.59 4.36 -18.83
C GLN A 8 4.24 5.57 -17.96
N LEU A 9 3.09 5.57 -17.29
CA LEU A 9 2.66 6.68 -16.43
C LEU A 9 3.27 6.59 -15.03
N VAL A 10 3.30 5.40 -14.44
CA VAL A 10 3.53 5.23 -13.00
C VAL A 10 4.65 4.23 -12.64
N ASN A 11 5.39 3.72 -13.63
CA ASN A 11 6.56 2.83 -13.50
C ASN A 11 6.45 1.84 -12.32
N GLU A 12 7.06 2.14 -11.17
CA GLU A 12 7.05 1.24 -10.00
C GLU A 12 5.66 0.95 -9.45
N LYS A 13 4.70 1.88 -9.50
CA LYS A 13 3.35 1.66 -8.92
C LYS A 13 2.36 1.08 -9.93
N ALA A 14 2.80 0.78 -11.15
CA ALA A 14 1.93 0.35 -12.23
C ALA A 14 1.20 -0.96 -11.93
N TYR A 15 1.85 -1.92 -11.29
CA TYR A 15 1.22 -3.19 -10.90
C TYR A 15 0.07 -2.97 -9.90
N LYS A 16 0.26 -2.05 -8.95
CA LYS A 16 -0.70 -1.76 -7.88
C LYS A 16 -1.90 -0.98 -8.43
N VAL A 17 -1.63 0.05 -9.23
CA VAL A 17 -2.67 0.84 -9.93
C VAL A 17 -3.43 -0.03 -10.93
N THR A 18 -2.74 -0.88 -11.70
CA THR A 18 -3.39 -1.83 -12.63
C THR A 18 -4.27 -2.83 -11.87
N GLY A 19 -3.84 -3.28 -10.69
CA GLY A 19 -4.67 -4.12 -9.82
C GLY A 19 -5.99 -3.45 -9.45
N MET A 20 -5.96 -2.19 -9.00
CA MET A 20 -7.17 -1.43 -8.68
C MET A 20 -8.05 -1.16 -9.91
N LEU A 21 -7.45 -0.86 -11.05
CA LEU A 21 -8.20 -0.65 -12.31
C LEU A 21 -8.89 -1.95 -12.78
N LEU A 22 -8.35 -3.12 -12.45
CA LEU A 22 -8.95 -4.42 -12.78
C LEU A 22 -10.12 -4.79 -11.86
N GLU A 23 -10.32 -4.08 -10.75
CA GLU A 23 -11.50 -4.22 -9.88
C GLU A 23 -12.72 -3.48 -10.45
N LEU A 24 -12.54 -2.64 -11.48
CA LEU A 24 -13.63 -1.96 -12.17
C LEU A 24 -14.40 -2.92 -13.10
N ASP A 25 -15.64 -2.55 -13.41
CA ASP A 25 -16.46 -3.28 -14.38
C ASP A 25 -15.80 -3.35 -15.76
N LYS A 26 -16.08 -4.44 -16.48
CA LYS A 26 -15.55 -4.68 -17.83
C LYS A 26 -15.78 -3.50 -18.79
N THR A 27 -16.90 -2.80 -18.65
CA THR A 27 -17.26 -1.63 -19.47
C THR A 27 -16.35 -0.42 -19.17
N GLU A 28 -16.05 -0.17 -17.90
CA GLU A 28 -15.12 0.89 -17.48
C GLU A 28 -13.71 0.60 -17.97
N VAL A 29 -13.25 -0.66 -17.82
CA VAL A 29 -11.93 -1.09 -18.33
C VAL A 29 -11.82 -0.93 -19.85
N LEU A 30 -12.89 -1.19 -20.60
CA LEU A 30 -12.91 -0.94 -22.04
C LEU A 30 -12.79 0.56 -22.35
N ASN A 31 -13.57 1.42 -21.69
CA ASN A 31 -13.48 2.87 -21.86
C ASN A 31 -12.06 3.41 -21.58
N LEU A 32 -11.37 2.85 -20.58
CA LEU A 32 -9.99 3.20 -20.25
C LEU A 32 -9.00 2.87 -21.38
N VAL A 33 -9.25 1.78 -22.13
CA VAL A 33 -8.42 1.39 -23.28
C VAL A 33 -8.77 2.21 -24.52
N GLU A 34 -10.03 2.61 -24.68
CA GLU A 34 -10.50 3.43 -25.79
C GLU A 34 -10.16 4.92 -25.63
N SER A 35 -10.03 5.41 -24.39
CA SER A 35 -9.78 6.83 -24.07
C SER A 35 -8.55 7.02 -23.17
N PRO A 36 -7.43 7.56 -23.71
CA PRO A 36 -6.21 7.78 -22.94
C PRO A 36 -6.35 8.87 -21.86
N ASP A 37 -7.29 9.80 -22.02
CA ASP A 37 -7.60 10.83 -21.02
C ASP A 37 -8.28 10.21 -19.79
N THR A 38 -9.30 9.38 -20.00
CA THR A 38 -9.96 8.61 -18.93
C THR A 38 -8.98 7.73 -18.16
N LEU A 39 -8.04 7.09 -18.88
CA LEU A 39 -6.97 6.32 -18.25
C LEU A 39 -6.13 7.18 -17.31
N ARG A 40 -5.70 8.36 -17.75
CA ARG A 40 -4.89 9.28 -16.93
C ARG A 40 -5.63 9.72 -15.67
N ASP A 41 -6.90 10.10 -15.81
CA ASP A 41 -7.71 10.55 -14.68
C ASP A 41 -7.87 9.44 -13.63
N LYS A 42 -8.18 8.22 -14.08
CA LYS A 42 -8.31 7.07 -13.16
C LYS A 42 -6.99 6.63 -12.55
N VAL A 43 -5.89 6.68 -13.30
CA VAL A 43 -4.55 6.42 -12.77
C VAL A 43 -4.18 7.45 -11.69
N ALA A 44 -4.52 8.73 -11.88
CA ALA A 44 -4.29 9.77 -10.90
C ALA A 44 -5.13 9.57 -9.63
N GLU A 45 -6.40 9.17 -9.78
CA GLU A 45 -7.28 8.85 -8.65
C GLU A 45 -6.75 7.63 -7.87
N ALA A 46 -6.43 6.54 -8.56
CA ALA A 46 -5.86 5.33 -7.94
C ALA A 46 -4.53 5.63 -7.23
N MET A 47 -3.67 6.46 -7.81
CA MET A 47 -2.44 6.92 -7.16
C MET A 47 -2.71 7.60 -5.82
N LYS A 48 -3.72 8.47 -5.78
CA LYS A 48 -4.13 9.20 -4.57
C LYS A 48 -4.66 8.25 -3.50
N VAL A 49 -5.44 7.25 -3.90
CA VAL A 49 -5.94 6.20 -2.99
C VAL A 49 -4.79 5.36 -2.46
N LEU A 50 -3.85 4.93 -3.31
CA LEU A 50 -2.68 4.17 -2.88
C LEU A 50 -1.80 4.94 -1.90
N GLU A 51 -1.69 6.26 -2.06
CA GLU A 51 -0.95 7.10 -1.12
C GLU A 51 -1.64 7.15 0.24
N LEU A 52 -2.97 7.31 0.25
CA LEU A 52 -3.79 7.22 1.47
C LEU A 52 -3.69 5.85 2.14
N GLU A 53 -3.80 4.76 1.38
CA GLU A 53 -3.67 3.38 1.87
C GLU A 53 -2.27 3.08 2.39
N ALA A 54 -1.22 3.59 1.73
CA ALA A 54 0.15 3.43 2.19
C ALA A 54 0.36 4.10 3.55
N THR A 55 -0.19 5.30 3.77
CA THR A 55 -0.19 5.94 5.10
C THR A 55 -1.01 5.17 6.13
N ALA A 56 -2.17 4.64 5.76
CA ALA A 56 -3.01 3.85 6.66
C ALA A 56 -2.32 2.51 7.07
N THR A 57 -1.67 1.85 6.11
CA THR A 57 -0.94 0.60 6.34
C THR A 57 0.33 0.82 7.16
N ALA A 58 1.03 1.94 6.97
CA ALA A 58 2.20 2.30 7.77
C ALA A 58 1.85 2.58 9.24
N ALA A 59 0.69 3.21 9.51
CA ALA A 59 0.21 3.43 10.88
C ALA A 59 -0.16 2.11 11.59
N ALA A 60 -0.71 1.13 10.86
CA ALA A 60 -1.02 -0.19 11.41
C ALA A 60 0.25 -1.03 11.69
N ALA A 61 1.30 -0.90 10.88
CA ALA A 61 2.56 -1.62 11.08
C ALA A 61 3.40 -1.06 12.25
N ALA A 62 3.33 0.25 12.52
CA ALA A 62 4.08 0.88 13.61
C ALA A 62 3.59 0.46 15.01
N ALA A 63 2.32 0.06 15.16
CA ALA A 63 1.78 -0.42 16.44
C ALA A 63 2.23 -1.85 16.82
N ALA A 64 2.78 -2.62 15.87
CA ALA A 64 3.24 -3.99 16.11
C ALA A 64 4.74 -4.09 16.46
N SER A 65 5.49 -2.99 16.41
CA SER A 65 6.88 -2.92 16.91
C SER A 65 6.95 -2.14 18.22
N GLY A 66 6.10 -2.51 19.17
CA GLY A 66 6.36 -2.29 20.59
C GLY A 66 7.32 -3.37 21.09
N SER A 67 8.61 -3.24 20.75
CA SER A 67 9.67 -4.01 21.39
C SER A 67 9.81 -3.50 22.83
N GLY A 68 9.03 -4.09 23.72
CA GLY A 68 9.25 -4.00 25.17
C GLY A 68 10.40 -4.93 25.54
N ASP A 69 11.62 -4.52 25.20
CA ASP A 69 12.85 -5.17 25.63
C ASP A 69 13.30 -4.53 26.95
N GLY A 70 13.48 -5.37 27.97
CA GLY A 70 14.32 -5.06 29.13
C GLY A 70 13.61 -4.63 30.41
N ASP A 71 13.29 -5.61 31.27
CA ASP A 71 14.05 -5.72 32.52
C ASP A 71 14.02 -7.18 33.02
N ALA A 72 15.04 -7.92 32.62
CA ALA A 72 15.47 -9.09 33.37
C ALA A 72 16.41 -8.60 34.48
N ALA A 73 15.89 -8.46 35.69
CA ALA A 73 16.70 -8.39 36.90
C ALA A 73 16.07 -9.24 38.01
N ALA A 74 16.19 -10.56 37.88
CA ALA A 74 16.29 -11.42 39.05
C ALA A 74 17.71 -12.02 39.07
N PRO A 75 18.50 -11.69 40.10
CA PRO A 75 19.23 -12.75 40.75
C PRO A 75 18.89 -12.84 42.23
N SER A 76 18.78 -14.09 42.67
CA SER A 76 18.54 -14.55 44.02
C SER A 76 19.56 -14.05 45.06
N SER A 77 19.08 -14.08 46.32
CA SER A 77 19.84 -14.33 47.55
C SER A 77 20.51 -13.13 48.25
N SER A 78 19.94 -12.71 49.39
CA SER A 78 20.58 -12.77 50.72
C SER A 78 19.89 -11.81 51.71
N SER A 79 19.22 -12.34 52.73
CA SER A 79 18.92 -11.64 53.98
C SER A 79 19.07 -12.69 55.08
N ALA A 80 20.26 -12.83 55.67
CA ALA A 80 20.83 -12.02 56.76
C ALA A 80 20.52 -12.68 58.11
N ALA A 81 21.61 -12.83 58.87
CA ALA A 81 21.77 -13.57 60.12
C ALA A 81 20.91 -13.05 61.28
#